data_AF-A0A355UNF2-F1
#
_entry.id   AF-A0A355UNF2-F1
#
_cell.length_a   1.000
_cell.length_b   1.000
_cell.length_c   1.000
_cell.angle_alpha   90.00
_cell.angle_beta   90.00
_cell.angle_gamma   90.00
#
_symmetry.space_group_name_H-M   'P 1'
#
loop_
_entity.id
_entity.type
_entity.pdbx_description
1 polymer ?
#
loop_
_entity_poly.entity_id
_entity_poly.type
_entity_poly.pdbx_seq_one_letter_code
_entity_poly.pdbx_strand_id
1 'polypeptide(L)'
;MQKEVYHLLLDQPFSAYLANWPEIAKSWIGLGYFPLFPWLGFMILGSAVGSWRWQENRIRLFNQPKIVWGSLLLLVIGALVWHQYPGPLYTRCDYSELFYPPMLGYMATAMGLIFSLFCLVDWKPELAIYKPLQVFGESALFMYITHSFIIKFGLSPWVGLQPFSTYFFVYLGFATCLLGTGYALKAIKPYLKKAPMPVRFIFGA
;
A
#
# COMPACT_ATOMS: atom_id res chain seq x y z
N MET A 1 -26.17 3.24 8.43
CA MET A 1 -26.28 1.77 8.58
C MET A 1 -26.42 1.17 7.19
N GLN A 2 -25.30 0.91 6.51
CA GLN A 2 -25.25 0.44 5.13
C GLN A 2 -25.13 -1.10 5.17
N LYS A 3 -26.22 -1.79 4.84
CA LYS A 3 -26.33 -3.25 4.85
C LYS A 3 -25.29 -3.90 3.91
N GLU A 4 -24.40 -4.70 4.49
CA GLU A 4 -24.00 -6.08 4.11
C GLU A 4 -23.93 -6.55 2.64
N VAL A 5 -23.88 -5.69 1.62
CA VAL A 5 -23.81 -6.16 0.21
C VAL A 5 -22.43 -6.76 -0.16
N TYR A 6 -21.39 -6.57 0.68
CA TYR A 6 -20.01 -6.95 0.34
C TYR A 6 -19.58 -8.34 0.79
N HIS A 7 -20.48 -9.11 1.41
CA HIS A 7 -20.20 -10.48 1.85
C HIS A 7 -21.02 -11.48 1.03
N LEU A 8 -20.84 -11.52 -0.29
CA LEU A 8 -21.06 -12.77 -1.00
C LEU A 8 -19.98 -13.74 -0.52
N LEU A 9 -20.31 -14.46 0.55
CA LEU A 9 -19.51 -15.56 1.06
C LEU A 9 -19.29 -16.56 -0.07
N LEU A 10 -18.11 -17.19 -0.11
CA LEU A 10 -17.73 -18.18 -1.13
C LEU A 10 -18.61 -19.45 -1.11
N ASP A 11 -19.61 -19.50 -0.23
CA ASP A 11 -20.55 -20.59 -0.01
C ASP A 11 -21.89 -20.44 -0.76
N GLN A 12 -22.10 -19.31 -1.46
CA GLN A 12 -23.35 -19.04 -2.17
C GLN A 12 -23.44 -19.83 -3.49
N PRO A 13 -24.64 -20.19 -3.97
CA PRO A 13 -24.80 -20.84 -5.26
C PRO A 13 -24.40 -19.91 -6.41
N PHE A 14 -23.92 -20.48 -7.53
CA PHE A 14 -23.47 -19.70 -8.71
C PHE A 14 -24.53 -18.70 -9.21
N SER A 15 -25.81 -19.06 -9.15
CA SER A 15 -26.94 -18.20 -9.52
C SER A 15 -27.01 -16.90 -8.71
N ALA A 16 -26.59 -16.91 -7.44
CA ALA A 16 -26.54 -15.72 -6.61
C ALA A 16 -25.46 -14.73 -7.11
N TYR A 17 -24.33 -15.22 -7.62
CA TYR A 17 -23.32 -14.35 -8.22
C TYR A 17 -23.80 -13.72 -9.53
N LEU A 18 -24.51 -14.49 -10.37
CA LEU A 18 -25.11 -13.95 -11.58
C LEU A 18 -26.19 -12.91 -11.27
N ALA A 19 -27.04 -13.14 -10.28
CA ALA A 19 -28.07 -12.19 -9.87
C ALA A 19 -27.48 -10.88 -9.33
N ASN A 20 -26.30 -10.95 -8.68
CA ASN A 20 -25.64 -9.80 -8.04
C ASN A 20 -24.43 -9.28 -8.82
N TRP A 21 -24.24 -9.67 -10.08
CA TRP A 21 -23.06 -9.31 -10.87
C TRP A 21 -22.77 -7.80 -10.92
N PRO A 22 -23.76 -6.88 -10.99
CA PRO A 22 -23.46 -5.44 -11.04
C PRO A 22 -22.82 -4.93 -9.74
N GLU A 23 -23.26 -5.43 -8.59
CA GLU A 23 -22.72 -5.04 -7.29
C GLU A 23 -21.34 -5.67 -7.04
N ILE A 24 -21.14 -6.91 -7.49
CA ILE A 24 -19.82 -7.53 -7.54
C ILE A 24 -18.88 -6.67 -8.38
N ALA A 25 -19.28 -6.30 -9.60
CA ALA A 25 -18.47 -5.46 -10.48
C ALA A 25 -18.14 -4.11 -9.84
N LYS A 26 -19.10 -3.41 -9.23
CA LYS A 26 -18.84 -2.16 -8.49
C LYS A 26 -17.85 -2.36 -7.34
N SER A 27 -17.95 -3.48 -6.64
CA SER A 27 -17.02 -3.85 -5.56
C SER A 27 -15.61 -4.07 -6.08
N TRP A 28 -15.47 -4.80 -7.20
CA TRP A 28 -14.17 -5.00 -7.86
C TRP A 28 -13.62 -3.72 -8.48
N ILE A 29 -14.45 -2.77 -8.90
CA ILE A 29 -13.98 -1.57 -9.59
C ILE A 29 -13.58 -0.48 -8.61
N GLY A 30 -14.40 -0.17 -7.59
CA GLY A 30 -14.14 0.99 -6.72
C GLY A 30 -14.66 0.93 -5.29
N LEU A 31 -15.56 0.00 -4.96
CA LEU A 31 -16.25 0.00 -3.66
C LEU A 31 -15.86 -1.15 -2.72
N GLY A 32 -15.09 -2.14 -3.17
CA GLY A 32 -14.72 -3.33 -2.39
C GLY A 32 -13.52 -3.11 -1.45
N TYR A 33 -13.01 -4.20 -0.87
CA TYR A 33 -11.83 -4.19 0.01
C TYR A 33 -10.52 -3.93 -0.76
N PHE A 34 -10.44 -4.41 -2.01
CA PHE A 34 -9.29 -4.21 -2.91
C PHE A 34 -9.78 -3.98 -4.35
N PRO A 35 -10.43 -2.84 -4.62
CA PRO A 35 -10.92 -2.53 -5.94
C PRO A 35 -9.76 -2.23 -6.91
N LEU A 36 -9.94 -2.53 -8.19
CA LEU A 36 -8.99 -2.23 -9.25
C LEU A 36 -8.64 -0.73 -9.29
N PHE A 37 -9.62 0.15 -9.07
CA PHE A 37 -9.38 1.58 -8.88
C PHE A 37 -9.33 1.91 -7.37
N PRO A 38 -8.26 2.54 -6.87
CA PRO A 38 -7.22 3.25 -7.62
C PRO A 38 -5.93 2.45 -7.84
N TRP A 39 -5.81 1.22 -7.33
CA TRP A 39 -4.53 0.49 -7.27
C TRP A 39 -3.92 0.19 -8.64
N LEU A 40 -4.72 -0.19 -9.62
CA LEU A 40 -4.26 -0.40 -10.99
C LEU A 40 -3.71 0.91 -11.57
N GLY A 41 -4.34 2.04 -11.25
CA GLY A 41 -3.86 3.37 -11.63
C GLY A 41 -2.49 3.68 -11.00
N PHE A 42 -2.33 3.46 -9.70
CA PHE A 42 -1.05 3.60 -9.02
C PHE A 42 0.02 2.65 -9.55
N MET A 43 -0.34 1.41 -9.92
CA MET A 43 0.57 0.44 -10.51
C MET A 43 1.07 0.91 -11.88
N ILE A 44 0.16 1.35 -12.76
CA ILE A 44 0.51 1.88 -14.09
C ILE A 44 1.37 3.15 -13.94
N LEU A 45 0.96 4.08 -13.07
CA LEU A 45 1.71 5.29 -12.79
C LEU A 45 3.11 4.96 -12.26
N GLY A 46 3.22 4.04 -11.29
CA GLY A 46 4.51 3.60 -10.73
C GLY A 46 5.41 2.99 -11.79
N SER A 47 4.87 2.17 -12.69
CA SER A 47 5.62 1.59 -13.82
C SER A 47 6.12 2.65 -14.80
N ALA A 48 5.26 3.63 -15.14
CA ALA A 48 5.61 4.74 -16.01
C ALA A 48 6.69 5.64 -15.39
N VAL A 49 6.52 6.00 -14.11
CA VAL A 49 7.48 6.80 -13.33
C VAL A 49 8.80 6.05 -13.19
N GLY A 50 8.77 4.74 -12.96
CA GLY A 50 9.95 3.89 -12.93
C GLY A 50 10.69 3.90 -14.27
N SER A 51 9.99 3.62 -15.36
CA SER A 51 10.57 3.66 -16.72
C SER A 51 11.14 5.04 -17.08
N TRP A 52 10.53 6.12 -16.59
CA TRP A 52 11.06 7.47 -16.74
C TRP A 52 12.33 7.70 -15.92
N ARG A 53 12.38 7.20 -14.68
CA ARG A 53 13.51 7.35 -13.76
C ARG A 53 14.74 6.57 -14.23
N TRP A 54 14.56 5.29 -14.55
CA TRP A 54 15.63 4.37 -14.94
C TRP A 54 15.70 4.25 -16.46
N GLN A 55 16.64 4.97 -17.07
CA GLN A 55 16.95 4.87 -18.49
C GLN A 55 18.29 4.14 -18.68
N GLU A 56 18.48 3.47 -19.81
CA GLU A 56 19.62 2.57 -20.07
C GLU A 56 20.98 3.13 -19.65
N ASN A 57 21.21 4.44 -19.85
CA ASN A 57 22.49 5.09 -19.57
C ASN A 57 22.40 6.22 -18.52
N ARG A 58 21.25 6.42 -17.87
CA ARG A 58 21.11 7.49 -16.86
C ARG A 58 19.97 7.25 -15.89
N ILE A 59 20.18 7.69 -14.65
CA ILE A 59 19.14 7.82 -13.63
C ILE A 59 18.66 9.27 -13.63
N ARG A 60 17.37 9.51 -13.87
CA ARG A 60 16.76 10.83 -13.71
C ARG A 60 16.42 11.07 -12.25
N LEU A 61 16.78 12.23 -11.73
CA LEU A 61 16.50 12.62 -10.35
C LEU A 61 15.19 13.41 -10.26
N PHE A 62 14.48 13.25 -9.14
CA PHE A 62 13.25 13.95 -8.78
C PHE A 62 13.53 15.29 -8.09
N ASN A 63 14.76 15.56 -7.67
CA ASN A 63 15.15 16.79 -6.99
C ASN A 63 15.20 18.05 -7.89
N GLN A 64 14.74 17.95 -9.14
CA GLN A 64 14.64 19.08 -10.06
C GLN A 64 13.57 20.07 -9.59
N PRO A 65 13.80 21.40 -9.62
CA PRO A 65 12.86 22.39 -9.10
C PRO A 65 11.44 22.26 -9.65
N LYS A 66 11.28 21.95 -10.94
CA LYS A 66 9.97 21.76 -11.57
C LYS A 66 9.19 20.59 -10.94
N ILE A 67 9.86 19.49 -10.63
CA ILE A 67 9.26 18.30 -10.03
C ILE A 67 8.95 18.56 -8.55
N VAL A 68 9.87 19.20 -7.83
CA VAL A 68 9.67 19.60 -6.43
C VAL A 68 8.43 20.47 -6.32
N TRP A 69 8.38 21.60 -7.04
CA TRP A 69 7.23 22.50 -7.00
C TRP A 69 5.94 21.85 -7.49
N GLY A 70 6.00 21.03 -8.55
CA GLY A 70 4.85 20.27 -9.02
C GLY A 70 4.31 19.29 -7.97
N SER A 71 5.19 18.57 -7.27
CA SER A 71 4.80 17.62 -6.21
C SER A 71 4.19 18.32 -5.00
N LEU A 72 4.78 19.43 -4.56
CA LEU A 72 4.26 20.23 -3.44
C LEU A 72 2.92 20.87 -3.78
N LEU A 73 2.78 21.41 -4.99
CA LEU A 73 1.53 21.98 -5.46
C LEU A 73 0.43 20.91 -5.52
N LEU A 74 0.73 19.74 -6.07
CA LEU A 74 -0.20 18.62 -6.13
C LEU A 74 -0.60 18.14 -4.73
N LEU A 75 0.35 18.08 -3.80
CA LEU A 75 0.10 17.72 -2.40
C LEU A 75 -0.82 18.74 -1.72
N VAL A 76 -0.52 20.03 -1.83
CA VAL A 76 -1.31 21.11 -1.20
C VAL A 76 -2.70 21.18 -1.80
N ILE A 77 -2.83 21.22 -3.13
CA ILE A 77 -4.13 21.25 -3.80
C ILE A 77 -4.92 19.97 -3.47
N GLY A 78 -4.27 18.80 -3.53
CA GLY A 78 -4.90 17.53 -3.18
C GLY A 78 -5.45 17.55 -1.75
N ALA A 79 -4.66 18.02 -0.79
CA ALA A 79 -5.05 18.09 0.62
C ALA A 79 -6.19 19.09 0.84
N LEU A 80 -6.18 20.25 0.18
CA LEU A 80 -7.26 21.23 0.23
C LEU A 80 -8.56 20.68 -0.36
N VAL A 81 -8.48 20.04 -1.52
CA VAL A 81 -9.64 19.39 -2.16
C VAL A 81 -10.16 18.27 -1.28
N TRP A 82 -9.27 17.46 -0.69
CA TRP A 82 -9.68 16.37 0.20
C TRP A 82 -10.33 16.88 1.48
N HIS A 83 -9.80 17.95 2.07
CA HIS A 83 -10.40 18.60 3.23
C HIS A 83 -11.80 19.15 2.91
N GLN A 84 -11.97 19.80 1.75
CA GLN A 84 -13.26 20.37 1.36
C GLN A 84 -14.27 19.31 0.92
N TYR A 85 -13.79 18.20 0.34
CA TYR A 85 -14.59 17.10 -0.20
C TYR A 85 -14.04 15.74 0.26
N PRO A 86 -14.14 15.41 1.57
CA PRO A 86 -13.52 14.22 2.15
C PRO A 86 -14.12 12.90 1.65
N GLY A 87 -15.31 12.96 1.07
CA GLY A 87 -16.09 11.78 0.73
C GLY A 87 -16.72 11.12 1.97
N PRO A 88 -17.41 10.00 1.79
CA PRO A 88 -17.96 9.26 2.92
C PRO A 88 -16.84 8.55 3.69
N LEU A 89 -16.87 8.70 5.02
CA LEU A 89 -15.97 7.98 5.95
C LEU A 89 -16.62 6.66 6.34
N TYR A 90 -16.00 5.55 5.94
CA TYR A 90 -16.47 4.22 6.28
C TYR A 90 -15.68 3.62 7.46
N THR A 91 -16.29 2.68 8.17
CA THR A 91 -15.59 1.79 9.09
C THR A 91 -15.77 0.37 8.55
N ARG A 92 -14.68 -0.39 8.46
CA ARG A 92 -14.67 -1.77 8.00
C ARG A 92 -13.91 -2.60 9.02
N CYS A 93 -14.48 -3.70 9.50
CA CYS A 93 -13.85 -4.56 10.51
C CYS A 93 -13.12 -3.76 11.63
N ASP A 94 -13.82 -2.77 12.18
CA ASP A 94 -13.36 -1.90 13.28
C ASP A 94 -12.18 -0.95 12.97
N TYR A 95 -11.78 -0.82 11.70
CA TYR A 95 -10.84 0.21 11.24
C TYR A 95 -11.52 1.30 10.42
N SER A 96 -11.09 2.55 10.62
CA SER A 96 -11.49 3.69 9.80
C SER A 96 -10.90 3.56 8.40
N GLU A 97 -11.79 3.49 7.41
CA GLU A 97 -11.46 3.38 6.00
C GLU A 97 -11.18 4.78 5.45
N LEU A 98 -9.90 5.06 5.19
CA LEU A 98 -9.43 6.39 4.76
C LEU A 98 -9.29 6.51 3.24
N PHE A 99 -9.23 5.37 2.54
CA PHE A 99 -8.85 5.30 1.13
C PHE A 99 -10.01 4.90 0.20
N TYR A 100 -11.09 4.35 0.73
CA TYR A 100 -12.30 4.08 -0.05
C TYR A 100 -13.52 4.87 0.45
N PRO A 101 -14.30 5.44 -0.48
CA PRO A 101 -14.12 5.41 -1.93
C PRO A 101 -12.93 6.32 -2.32
N PRO A 102 -12.21 6.00 -3.41
CA PRO A 102 -11.03 6.75 -3.79
C PRO A 102 -11.41 8.14 -4.31
N MET A 103 -11.39 9.14 -3.43
CA MET A 103 -11.68 10.52 -3.77
C MET A 103 -10.51 11.16 -4.52
N LEU A 104 -10.80 12.05 -5.48
CA LEU A 104 -9.77 12.77 -6.26
C LEU A 104 -8.78 13.53 -5.36
N GLY A 105 -9.27 14.17 -4.30
CA GLY A 105 -8.44 14.85 -3.31
C GLY A 105 -7.45 13.91 -2.62
N TYR A 106 -7.91 12.73 -2.18
CA TYR A 106 -7.05 11.71 -1.58
C TYR A 106 -5.98 11.21 -2.57
N MET A 107 -6.37 10.88 -3.81
CA MET A 107 -5.42 10.40 -4.81
C MET A 107 -4.37 11.45 -5.17
N ALA A 108 -4.77 12.71 -5.35
CA ALA A 108 -3.85 13.83 -5.58
C ALA A 108 -2.91 14.03 -4.38
N THR A 109 -3.42 13.97 -3.15
CA THR A 109 -2.63 14.04 -1.91
C THR A 109 -1.59 12.93 -1.86
N ALA A 110 -2.00 11.67 -2.09
CA ALA A 110 -1.12 10.52 -2.07
C ALA A 110 -0.03 10.62 -3.15
N MET A 111 -0.38 11.00 -4.38
CA MET A 111 0.58 11.22 -5.46
C MET A 111 1.58 12.34 -5.13
N GLY A 112 1.08 13.49 -4.67
CA GLY A 112 1.92 14.63 -4.26
C GLY A 112 2.91 14.23 -3.18
N LEU A 113 2.43 13.55 -2.13
CA LEU A 113 3.26 13.04 -1.04
C LEU A 113 4.34 12.07 -1.55
N ILE A 114 3.98 11.08 -2.37
CA ILE A 114 4.92 10.10 -2.92
C ILE A 114 6.01 10.80 -3.75
N PHE A 115 5.64 11.73 -4.62
CA PHE A 115 6.63 12.48 -5.42
C PHE A 115 7.52 13.36 -4.55
N SER A 116 6.96 14.04 -3.55
CA SER A 116 7.76 14.83 -2.59
C SER A 116 8.74 13.96 -1.81
N LEU A 117 8.35 12.74 -1.43
CA LEU A 117 9.25 11.77 -0.81
C LEU A 117 10.36 11.33 -1.76
N PHE A 118 10.09 11.13 -3.06
CA PHE A 118 11.15 10.87 -4.04
C PHE A 118 12.10 12.06 -4.19
N CYS A 119 11.60 13.29 -4.20
CA CYS A 119 12.44 14.48 -4.17
C CYS A 119 13.36 14.51 -2.94
N LEU A 120 12.81 14.18 -1.77
CA LEU A 120 13.56 14.15 -0.51
C LEU A 120 14.65 13.08 -0.51
N VAL A 121 14.34 11.88 -1.00
CA VAL A 121 15.32 10.78 -1.14
C VAL A 121 16.45 11.18 -2.08
N ASP A 122 16.14 11.83 -3.20
CA ASP A 122 17.15 12.27 -4.18
C ASP A 122 17.96 13.49 -3.70
N TRP A 123 17.46 14.25 -2.74
CA TRP A 123 18.22 15.33 -2.10
C TRP A 123 19.21 14.76 -1.08
N LYS A 124 18.80 13.77 -0.29
CA LYS A 124 19.59 13.24 0.83
C LYS A 124 19.75 11.72 0.80
N PRO A 125 20.28 11.13 -0.29
CA PRO A 125 20.34 9.68 -0.48
C PRO A 125 21.18 8.95 0.60
N GLU A 126 22.06 9.66 1.29
CA GLU A 126 22.98 9.13 2.31
C GLU A 126 22.32 8.80 3.65
N LEU A 127 21.05 9.19 3.87
CA LEU A 127 20.40 9.02 5.16
C LEU A 127 20.22 7.54 5.52
N ALA A 128 20.81 7.13 6.65
CA ALA A 128 20.78 5.74 7.12
C ALA A 128 19.35 5.22 7.38
N ILE A 129 18.40 6.11 7.70
CA ILE A 129 16.99 5.77 7.91
C ILE A 129 16.33 5.17 6.67
N TYR A 130 16.87 5.41 5.47
CA TYR A 130 16.33 4.84 4.24
C TYR A 130 16.63 3.34 4.11
N LYS A 131 17.70 2.84 4.73
CA LYS A 131 18.07 1.41 4.65
C LYS A 131 16.96 0.48 5.18
N PRO A 132 16.41 0.67 6.41
CA PRO A 132 15.31 -0.17 6.87
C PRO A 132 14.03 0.02 6.05
N LEU A 133 13.76 1.22 5.52
CA LEU A 133 12.59 1.46 4.66
C LEU A 133 12.70 0.73 3.32
N GLN A 134 13.90 0.67 2.74
CA GLN A 134 14.16 -0.07 1.50
C GLN A 134 13.85 -1.56 1.68
N VAL A 135 14.23 -2.14 2.82
CA VAL A 135 13.98 -3.57 3.12
C VAL A 135 12.49 -3.92 3.01
N PHE A 136 11.60 -3.06 3.49
CA PHE A 136 10.15 -3.28 3.35
C PHE A 136 9.68 -3.20 1.89
N GLY A 137 10.26 -2.29 1.09
CA GLY A 137 9.89 -2.09 -0.31
C GLY A 137 10.39 -3.18 -1.25
N GLU A 138 11.56 -3.77 -1.00
CA GLU A 138 12.18 -4.77 -1.89
C GLU A 138 11.37 -6.08 -1.99
N SER A 139 10.48 -6.37 -1.03
CA SER A 139 9.69 -7.61 -0.96
C SER A 139 8.26 -7.35 -0.47
N ALA A 140 7.63 -6.30 -0.97
CA ALA A 140 6.35 -5.80 -0.45
C ALA A 140 5.25 -6.89 -0.34
N LEU A 141 5.13 -7.80 -1.31
CA LEU A 141 4.12 -8.87 -1.28
C LEU A 141 4.40 -9.91 -0.18
N PHE A 142 5.64 -10.38 -0.04
CA PHE A 142 6.02 -11.26 1.06
C PHE A 142 5.81 -10.59 2.42
N MET A 143 6.21 -9.32 2.55
CA MET A 143 5.99 -8.55 3.77
C MET A 143 4.51 -8.39 4.07
N TYR A 144 3.68 -8.23 3.03
CA TYR A 144 2.22 -8.18 3.13
C TYR A 144 1.63 -9.45 3.73
N ILE A 145 1.98 -10.60 3.14
CA ILE A 145 1.52 -11.91 3.58
C ILE A 145 2.00 -12.19 5.01
N THR A 146 3.27 -11.92 5.28
CA THR A 146 3.90 -12.21 6.58
C THR A 146 3.25 -11.40 7.70
N HIS A 147 3.07 -10.10 7.52
CA HIS A 147 2.43 -9.28 8.55
C HIS A 147 0.97 -9.69 8.76
N SER A 148 0.24 -10.03 7.69
CA SER A 148 -1.15 -10.49 7.78
C SER A 148 -1.25 -11.82 8.54
N PHE A 149 -0.32 -12.73 8.28
CA PHE A 149 -0.22 -14.01 8.98
C PHE A 149 0.07 -13.82 10.48
N ILE A 150 1.07 -12.99 10.82
CA ILE A 150 1.42 -12.70 12.22
C ILE A 150 0.25 -12.01 12.92
N ILE A 151 -0.45 -11.07 12.28
CA ILE A 151 -1.62 -10.43 12.88
C ILE A 151 -2.72 -11.48 13.13
N LYS A 152 -3.07 -12.28 12.11
CA LYS A 152 -4.19 -13.21 12.22
C LYS A 152 -3.95 -14.34 13.23
N PHE A 153 -2.77 -14.95 13.22
CA PHE A 153 -2.48 -16.14 14.02
C PHE A 153 -1.64 -15.84 15.26
N GLY A 154 -0.87 -14.76 15.26
CA GLY A 154 0.04 -14.39 16.33
C GLY A 154 -0.48 -13.30 17.27
N LEU A 155 -1.06 -12.22 16.76
CA LEU A 155 -1.49 -11.09 17.59
C LEU A 155 -2.98 -11.13 17.94
N SER A 156 -3.85 -11.33 16.95
CA SER A 156 -5.31 -11.27 17.11
C SER A 156 -5.88 -12.20 18.19
N PRO A 157 -5.35 -13.41 18.44
CA PRO A 157 -5.86 -14.25 19.53
C PRO A 157 -5.54 -13.73 20.94
N TRP A 158 -4.54 -12.86 21.07
CA TRP A 158 -3.96 -12.47 22.37
C TRP A 158 -4.10 -10.97 22.66
N VAL A 159 -4.18 -10.15 21.63
CA VAL A 159 -4.22 -8.69 21.72
C VAL A 159 -5.64 -8.22 21.49
N GLY A 160 -6.39 -8.05 22.58
CA GLY A 160 -7.67 -7.34 22.58
C GLY A 160 -7.50 -5.82 22.51
N LEU A 161 -8.52 -5.07 22.94
CA LEU A 161 -8.38 -3.62 23.13
C LEU A 161 -7.33 -3.34 24.20
N GLN A 162 -6.33 -2.54 23.84
CA GLN A 162 -5.22 -2.19 24.72
C GLN A 162 -5.11 -0.67 24.89
N PRO A 163 -4.60 -0.18 26.04
CA PRO A 163 -4.17 1.19 26.17
C PRO A 163 -3.14 1.55 25.08
N PHE A 164 -3.11 2.83 24.68
CA PHE A 164 -2.23 3.30 23.60
C PHE A 164 -0.76 2.96 23.83
N SER A 165 -0.26 3.03 25.08
CA SER A 165 1.12 2.69 25.42
C SER A 165 1.45 1.23 25.12
N THR A 166 0.61 0.30 25.59
CA THR A 166 0.77 -1.14 25.32
C THR A 166 0.70 -1.41 23.81
N TYR A 167 -0.29 -0.83 23.13
CA TYR A 167 -0.40 -0.93 21.66
C TYR A 167 0.87 -0.44 20.97
N PHE A 168 1.42 0.71 21.39
CA PHE A 168 2.61 1.29 20.80
C PHE A 168 3.84 0.37 20.93
N PHE A 169 4.06 -0.24 22.10
CA PHE A 169 5.17 -1.18 22.29
C PHE A 169 4.98 -2.49 21.53
N VAL A 170 3.76 -3.04 21.50
CA VAL A 170 3.44 -4.21 20.67
C VAL A 170 3.68 -3.90 19.19
N TYR A 171 3.24 -2.72 18.72
CA TYR A 171 3.46 -2.26 17.35
C TYR A 171 4.96 -2.10 17.03
N LEU A 172 5.74 -1.50 17.93
CA LEU A 172 7.19 -1.40 17.74
C LEU A 172 7.85 -2.78 17.68
N GLY A 173 7.53 -3.68 18.60
CA GLY A 173 8.05 -5.05 18.58
C GLY A 173 7.69 -5.79 17.29
N PHE A 174 6.44 -5.63 16.84
CA PHE A 174 5.97 -6.18 15.57
C PHE A 174 6.72 -5.59 14.37
N ALA A 175 6.88 -4.27 14.30
CA ALA A 175 7.63 -3.61 13.23
C ALA A 175 9.10 -4.03 13.21
N THR A 176 9.74 -4.17 14.36
CA THR A 176 11.10 -4.69 14.49
C THR A 176 11.19 -6.15 14.03
N CYS A 177 10.21 -6.99 14.38
CA CYS A 177 10.13 -8.37 13.91
C CYS A 177 10.04 -8.42 12.38
N LEU A 178 9.13 -7.63 11.78
CA LEU A 178 9.01 -7.54 10.33
C LEU A 178 10.31 -7.04 9.67
N LEU A 179 10.95 -6.02 10.24
CA LEU A 179 12.24 -5.54 9.73
C LEU A 179 13.30 -6.66 9.75
N GLY A 180 13.36 -7.42 10.84
CA GLY A 180 14.23 -8.60 10.97
C GLY A 180 13.95 -9.65 9.89
N THR A 181 12.67 -9.97 9.65
CA THR A 181 12.29 -10.91 8.57
C THR A 181 12.69 -10.41 7.19
N GLY A 182 12.58 -9.10 6.93
CA GLY A 182 13.03 -8.51 5.67
C GLY A 182 14.54 -8.61 5.46
N TYR A 183 15.34 -8.38 6.51
CA TYR A 183 16.79 -8.58 6.44
C TYR A 183 17.17 -10.05 6.23
N ALA A 184 16.49 -10.98 6.92
CA ALA A 184 16.67 -12.41 6.71
C ALA A 184 16.34 -12.81 5.26
N LEU A 185 15.23 -12.30 4.72
CA LEU A 185 14.85 -12.55 3.33
C LEU A 185 15.91 -12.02 2.35
N LYS A 186 16.47 -10.83 2.60
CA LYS A 186 17.54 -10.27 1.77
C LYS A 186 18.76 -11.20 1.65
N ALA A 187 19.09 -11.93 2.72
CA ALA A 187 20.16 -12.94 2.69
C ALA A 187 19.79 -14.18 1.85
N ILE A 188 18.50 -14.53 1.75
CA ILE A 188 18.00 -15.71 1.04
C ILE A 188 17.72 -15.42 -0.46
N LYS A 189 17.41 -14.17 -0.82
CA LYS A 189 17.09 -13.75 -2.19
C LYS A 189 18.05 -14.24 -3.28
N PRO A 190 19.39 -14.22 -3.10
CA PRO A 190 20.30 -14.72 -4.14
C PRO A 190 20.02 -16.16 -4.56
N TYR A 191 19.57 -17.00 -3.63
CA TYR A 191 19.22 -18.40 -3.89
C TYR A 191 17.87 -18.55 -4.59
N LEU A 192 16.95 -17.60 -4.37
CA LEU A 192 15.60 -17.61 -4.97
C LEU A 192 15.58 -17.18 -6.44
N LYS A 193 16.66 -16.58 -6.97
CA LYS A 193 16.74 -16.16 -8.37
C LYS A 193 16.53 -17.29 -9.38
N LYS A 194 16.82 -18.54 -8.98
CA LYS A 194 16.64 -19.75 -9.80
C LYS A 194 15.26 -20.40 -9.61
N ALA A 195 14.43 -19.89 -8.70
CA ALA A 195 13.12 -20.46 -8.43
C ALA A 195 12.12 -20.14 -9.56
N PRO A 196 11.00 -20.89 -9.65
CA PRO A 196 9.91 -20.57 -10.57
C PRO A 196 9.35 -19.16 -10.36
N MET A 197 8.80 -18.57 -11.43
CA MET A 197 8.29 -17.19 -11.42
C MET A 197 7.34 -16.89 -10.24
N PRO A 198 6.36 -17.74 -9.87
CA PRO A 198 5.47 -17.43 -8.76
C PRO A 198 6.20 -17.25 -7.42
N VAL A 199 7.23 -18.07 -7.17
CA VAL A 199 8.05 -17.96 -5.96
C VAL A 199 8.82 -16.64 -5.98
N ARG A 200 9.48 -16.35 -7.10
CA ARG A 200 10.22 -15.09 -7.28
C ARG A 200 9.34 -13.86 -7.12
N PHE A 201 8.12 -13.91 -7.63
CA PHE A 201 7.14 -12.84 -7.52
C PHE A 201 6.74 -12.58 -6.06
N ILE A 202 6.44 -13.64 -5.29
CA ILE A 202 6.11 -13.52 -3.86
C ILE A 202 7.26 -12.91 -3.08
N PHE A 203 8.48 -13.42 -3.28
CA PHE A 203 9.65 -13.02 -2.50
C PHE A 203 10.38 -11.77 -3.02
N GLY A 204 10.03 -11.26 -4.21
CA GLY A 204 10.71 -10.13 -4.86
C GLY A 204 12.16 -10.45 -5.24
N ALA A 205 12.39 -11.55 -5.97
CA ALA A 205 13.70 -12.12 -6.31
C ALA A 205 14.01 -12.20 -7.82
#